data_AF-A0AAW3RK87-F1
#
_entry.id   AF-A0AAW3RK87-F1
#
_cell.length_a   1.000
_cell.length_b   1.000
_cell.length_c   1.000
_cell.angle_alpha   90.00
_cell.angle_beta   90.00
_cell.angle_gamma   90.00
#
_symmetry.space_group_name_H-M   'P 1'
#
loop_
_entity.id
_entity.type
_entity.pdbx_description
1 polymer ?
#
loop_
_entity_poly.entity_id
_entity_poly.type
_entity_poly.pdbx_seq_one_letter_code
_entity_poly.pdbx_strand_id
1 'polypeptide(L)' 'MSGIQSSNEKYNSYKGTVGTVAHNRLNRRFKTDRPFQKIVTDVTEIRWGNQTLNERAYFTAYIDLYNGEILEWALVLD' A
#
# COMPACT_ATOMS: atom_id res chain seq x y z
N MET A 1 -22.26 -28.12 8.71
CA MET A 1 -21.28 -27.01 8.81
C MET A 1 -20.34 -27.15 7.62
N SER A 2 -20.57 -26.39 6.55
CA SER A 2 -19.69 -26.36 5.38
C SER A 2 -18.49 -25.48 5.69
N GLY A 3 -17.30 -26.08 5.70
CA GLY A 3 -16.04 -25.36 5.92
C GLY A 3 -15.79 -24.35 4.80
N ILE A 4 -15.48 -23.11 5.19
CA ILE A 4 -15.02 -22.08 4.28
C ILE A 4 -13.63 -22.51 3.78
N GLN A 5 -13.53 -22.92 2.52
CA GLN A 5 -12.23 -23.05 1.85
C GLN A 5 -11.73 -21.64 1.54
N SER A 6 -10.96 -21.07 2.47
CA SER A 6 -10.10 -19.93 2.16
C SER A 6 -9.02 -20.42 1.20
N SER A 7 -9.01 -19.91 -0.04
CA SER A 7 -7.86 -20.06 -0.92
C SER A 7 -6.67 -19.43 -0.21
N ASN A 8 -5.77 -20.26 0.32
CA ASN A 8 -4.46 -19.82 0.80
C ASN A 8 -3.70 -19.24 -0.40
N GLU A 9 -3.87 -17.95 -0.65
CA GLU A 9 -2.92 -17.20 -1.46
C GLU A 9 -1.58 -17.33 -0.76
N LYS A 10 -0.70 -18.17 -1.34
CA LYS A 10 0.63 -18.39 -0.79
C LYS A 10 1.35 -17.06 -0.77
N TYR A 11 1.67 -16.57 0.43
CA TYR A 11 2.50 -15.39 0.61
C TYR A 11 3.81 -15.56 -0.15
N ASN A 12 3.97 -14.80 -1.23
CA ASN A 12 5.13 -14.89 -2.12
C ASN A 12 6.00 -13.64 -1.90
N SER A 13 6.86 -13.68 -0.89
CA SER A 13 7.85 -12.62 -0.70
C SER A 13 8.92 -12.70 -1.78
N TYR A 14 9.26 -11.55 -2.36
CA TYR A 14 10.42 -11.42 -3.25
C TYR A 14 11.70 -11.80 -2.47
N LYS A 15 12.42 -12.83 -2.94
CA LYS A 15 13.61 -13.37 -2.26
C LYS A 15 14.95 -12.72 -2.68
N GLY A 16 14.98 -11.84 -3.70
CA GLY A 16 16.22 -11.35 -4.34
C GLY A 16 16.95 -12.49 -5.09
N THR A 17 17.77 -12.31 -6.14
CA THR A 17 18.46 -11.18 -6.75
C THR A 17 18.32 -11.33 -8.27
N VAL A 18 17.29 -10.75 -8.88
CA VAL A 18 17.17 -10.75 -10.35
C VAL A 18 17.25 -9.29 -10.81
N GLY A 19 18.43 -8.87 -11.26
CA GLY A 19 18.71 -7.51 -11.75
C GLY A 19 19.39 -6.56 -10.75
N THR A 20 19.63 -5.31 -11.18
CA THR A 20 20.23 -4.25 -10.35
C THR A 20 19.23 -3.81 -9.27
N VAL A 21 19.60 -4.00 -8.00
CA VAL A 21 18.82 -3.52 -6.87
C VAL A 21 19.05 -2.01 -6.71
N ALA A 22 18.00 -1.22 -6.87
CA ALA A 22 18.07 0.21 -6.60
C ALA A 22 18.44 0.48 -5.14
N HIS A 23 19.27 1.49 -4.88
CA HIS A 23 19.62 1.87 -3.51
C HIS A 23 18.37 2.28 -2.73
N ASN A 24 18.18 1.69 -1.54
CA ASN A 24 17.12 2.09 -0.63
C ASN A 24 17.40 3.53 -0.14
N ARG A 25 16.71 4.51 -0.72
CA ARG A 25 16.87 5.93 -0.35
C ARG A 25 16.18 6.26 0.98
N LEU A 26 15.12 5.53 1.32
CA LEU A 26 14.30 5.80 2.49
C LEU A 26 14.96 5.28 3.78
N ASN A 27 15.53 4.07 3.75
CA ASN A 27 16.14 3.39 4.91
C ASN A 27 15.26 3.44 6.17
N ARG A 28 13.94 3.27 6.01
CA ARG A 28 12.93 3.40 7.09
C ARG A 28 12.99 4.75 7.85
N ARG A 29 13.55 5.80 7.24
CA ARG A 29 13.56 7.16 7.79
C ARG A 29 12.28 7.89 7.41
N PHE A 30 11.20 7.56 8.11
CA PHE A 30 9.85 8.09 7.90
C PHE A 30 9.60 9.49 8.52
N LYS A 31 10.67 10.24 8.80
CA LYS A 31 10.58 11.62 9.29
C LYS A 31 11.54 12.50 8.51
N THR A 32 11.19 13.76 8.36
CA THR A 32 11.99 14.76 7.67
C THR A 32 11.71 16.14 8.27
N ASP A 33 12.66 17.06 8.18
CA ASP A 33 12.58 18.40 8.78
C ASP A 33 12.15 19.49 7.79
N ARG A 34 11.84 19.10 6.54
CA ARG A 34 11.44 20.01 5.47
C ARG A 34 10.19 19.47 4.75
N PRO A 35 9.17 20.32 4.48
CA PRO A 35 8.01 19.94 3.70
C PRO A 35 8.39 19.35 2.34
N PHE A 36 7.56 18.41 1.84
CA PHE A 36 7.69 17.78 0.52
C PHE A 36 9.00 17.03 0.23
N GLN A 37 9.89 16.86 1.22
CA GLN A 37 11.16 16.16 1.02
C GLN A 37 10.98 14.64 0.88
N LYS A 38 9.95 14.09 1.54
CA LYS A 38 9.60 12.67 1.47
C LYS A 38 8.09 12.53 1.49
N ILE A 39 7.54 12.15 0.34
CA ILE A 39 6.13 11.81 0.19
C ILE A 39 6.03 10.30 0.13
N VAL A 40 5.10 9.74 0.91
CA VAL A 40 4.81 8.31 0.89
C VAL A 40 3.35 8.09 0.49
N THR A 41 3.07 6.89 0.01
CA THR A 41 1.71 6.44 -0.29
C THR A 41 1.34 5.30 0.63
N ASP A 42 0.18 5.39 1.28
CA ASP A 42 -0.44 4.24 1.94
C ASP A 42 -1.61 3.74 1.08
N VAL A 43 -1.67 2.44 0.81
CA VAL A 43 -2.67 1.82 -0.07
C VAL A 43 -3.46 0.80 0.73
N THR A 44 -4.77 1.01 0.81
CA THR A 44 -5.71 0.14 1.51
C THR A 44 -6.71 -0.46 0.52
N GLU A 45 -6.80 -1.79 0.48
CA GLU A 45 -7.91 -2.48 -0.19
C GLU A 45 -9.14 -2.43 0.70
N ILE A 46 -10.25 -1.93 0.14
CA ILE A 46 -11.55 -1.85 0.79
C ILE A 46 -12.51 -2.71 -0.03
N ARG A 47 -13.21 -3.62 0.63
CA ARG A 47 -14.33 -4.34 0.01
C ARG A 47 -15.63 -3.58 0.27
N TRP A 48 -16.43 -3.39 -0.77
CA TRP A 48 -17.71 -2.69 -0.70
C TRP A 48 -18.87 -3.63 -1.07
N GLY A 49 -20.12 -3.18 -0.91
CA GLY A 49 -21.29 -3.97 -1.27
C GLY A 49 -21.39 -5.30 -0.51
N ASN A 50 -21.48 -6.41 -1.26
CA ASN A 50 -21.56 -7.76 -0.70
C ASN A 50 -20.19 -8.32 -0.27
N GLN A 51 -19.14 -7.49 -0.29
CA GLN A 51 -17.78 -7.82 0.08
C GLN A 51 -17.17 -8.96 -0.76
N THR A 52 -17.61 -9.05 -2.02
CA THR A 52 -17.09 -10.03 -2.98
C THR A 52 -15.75 -9.59 -3.57
N LEU A 53 -15.08 -10.51 -4.27
CA LEU A 53 -13.80 -10.21 -4.95
C LEU A 53 -13.96 -9.24 -6.13
N ASN A 54 -15.17 -8.97 -6.61
CA ASN A 54 -15.40 -8.03 -7.71
C ASN A 54 -15.94 -6.68 -7.22
N GLU A 55 -16.00 -6.51 -5.89
CA GLU A 55 -16.44 -5.28 -5.24
C GLU A 55 -15.28 -4.76 -4.39
N ARG A 56 -14.15 -4.49 -5.05
CA ARG A 56 -12.96 -3.94 -4.40
C ARG A 56 -12.79 -2.48 -4.79
N ALA A 57 -12.20 -1.73 -3.88
CA ALA A 57 -11.74 -0.38 -4.10
C ALA A 57 -10.37 -0.24 -3.45
N TYR A 58 -9.46 0.44 -4.13
CA TYR A 58 -8.14 0.75 -3.61
C TYR A 58 -8.11 2.23 -3.24
N PHE A 59 -8.01 2.49 -1.94
CA PHE A 59 -7.81 3.83 -1.42
C PHE A 59 -6.31 4.09 -1.29
N THR A 60 -5.83 5.16 -1.93
CA THR A 60 -4.44 5.60 -1.85
C THR A 60 -4.39 6.97 -1.20
N ALA A 61 -3.61 7.12 -0.14
CA ALA A 61 -3.33 8.41 0.50
C ALA A 61 -1.88 8.83 0.26
N TYR A 62 -1.67 10.06 -0.23
CA TYR A 62 -0.35 10.67 -0.38
C TYR A 62 -0.04 11.51 0.86
N ILE A 63 1.02 11.16 1.59
CA ILE A 63 1.32 11.73 2.92
C ILE A 63 2.69 12.40 2.91
N ASP A 64 2.77 13.65 3.36
CA ASP A 64 4.05 14.32 3.63
C ASP A 64 4.60 13.88 5.00
N LEU A 65 5.81 13.31 5.01
CA LEU A 65 6.48 12.86 6.23
C LEU A 65 7.06 13.98 7.10
N TYR A 66 6.92 15.24 6.71
CA TYR A 66 7.27 16.39 7.53
C TYR A 66 6.28 16.57 8.69
N ASN A 67 4.99 16.70 8.37
CA ASN A 67 3.92 17.01 9.31
C ASN A 67 2.83 15.92 9.36
N GLY A 68 2.89 14.89 8.51
CA GLY A 68 1.87 13.85 8.42
C GLY A 68 0.60 14.28 7.67
N GLU A 69 0.64 15.41 6.95
CA GLU A 69 -0.50 15.90 6.19
C GLU A 69 -0.78 15.03 4.97
N ILE A 70 -2.07 14.80 4.71
CA ILE A 70 -2.54 14.17 3.48
C ILE A 70 -2.56 15.24 2.39
N LEU A 71 -1.70 15.08 1.40
CA LEU A 71 -1.59 15.99 0.26
C LEU A 71 -2.70 15.74 -0.77
N GLU A 72 -3.01 14.46 -1.00
CA GLU A 72 -3.99 14.02 -1.98
C GLU A 72 -4.48 12.61 -1.60
N TRP A 73 -5.65 12.24 -2.12
CA TRP A 73 -6.15 10.87 -2.05
C TRP A 73 -6.78 10.46 -3.38
N ALA A 74 -6.73 9.17 -3.67
CA ALA A 74 -7.40 8.56 -4.81
C ALA A 74 -8.19 7.33 -4.35
N LEU A 75 -9.37 7.15 -4.94
CA LEU A 75 -10.19 5.95 -4.78
C LEU A 75 -10.42 5.35 -6.16
N VAL A 76 -9.91 4.15 -6.39
CA VAL A 76 -10.06 3.43 -7.67
C VAL A 76 -10.87 2.16 -7.42
N LEU A 77 -11.89 1.93 -8.24
CA LEU A 77 -12.69 0.71 -8.21
C LEU A 77 -12.07 -0.35 -9.12
N ASP A 78 -12.11 -1.59 -8.68
CA ASP A 78 -11.64 -2.78 -9.41
C ASP A 78 -12.73 -3.88 -9.39
#